data_AF-A0A0K3CHB2-F1
#
_entry.id   AF-A0A0K3CHB2-F1
#
_cell.length_a   1.000
_cell.length_b   1.000
_cell.length_c   1.000
_cell.angle_alpha   90.00
_cell.angle_beta   90.00
_cell.angle_gamma   90.00
#
_symmetry.space_group_name_H-M   'P 1'
#
loop_
_entity.id
_entity.type
_entity.pdbx_description
1 polymer ?
#
loop_
_entity_poly.entity_id
_entity_poly.type
_entity_poly.pdbx_seq_one_letter_code
_entity_poly.pdbx_strand_id
1 'polypeptide(L)'
;MADSLGSLLLVALSLFNSLALAQLPPPETQTVTMSALGLSFAKQIKASRTFGPFITKLAHRYANLTGHRAHGLRYDDILIEESAAVQKVQTPSNSALGRLSEREAYDRAYRLRVASMCAIAHQELPKAEQVKPEEDVRYLKPLVEEVEAEEAER
;
A
#
# COMPACT_ATOMS: atom_id res chain seq x y z
N MET A 1 54.53 -19.46 -30.89
CA MET A 1 54.16 -19.88 -29.51
C MET A 1 53.67 -18.71 -28.64
N ALA A 2 53.23 -17.58 -29.22
CA ALA A 2 52.78 -16.41 -28.45
C ALA A 2 51.23 -16.30 -28.32
N ASP A 3 50.47 -17.05 -29.11
CA ASP A 3 49.01 -16.88 -29.20
C ASP A 3 48.18 -17.62 -28.13
N SER A 4 48.79 -18.58 -27.43
CA SER A 4 48.10 -19.41 -26.41
C SER A 4 47.90 -18.66 -25.07
N LEU A 5 48.87 -17.83 -24.69
CA LEU A 5 48.84 -17.11 -23.40
C LEU A 5 47.84 -15.94 -23.40
N GLY A 6 47.61 -15.29 -24.54
CA GLY A 6 46.64 -14.20 -24.68
C GLY A 6 45.18 -14.67 -24.60
N SER A 7 44.88 -15.86 -25.13
CA SER A 7 43.53 -16.44 -25.09
C SER A 7 43.13 -16.87 -23.67
N LEU A 8 44.07 -17.44 -22.91
CA LEU A 8 43.84 -17.79 -21.50
C LEU A 8 43.63 -16.56 -20.61
N LEU A 9 44.34 -15.46 -20.86
CA LEU A 9 44.13 -14.20 -20.14
C LEU A 9 42.76 -13.59 -20.45
N LEU A 10 42.30 -13.67 -21.70
CA LEU A 10 40.99 -13.17 -22.11
C LEU A 10 39.84 -13.99 -21.50
N VAL A 11 40.00 -15.31 -21.44
CA VAL A 11 39.04 -16.22 -20.79
C VAL A 11 39.06 -16.03 -19.27
N ALA A 12 40.22 -15.81 -18.67
CA ALA A 12 40.31 -15.48 -17.24
C ALA A 12 39.66 -14.13 -16.92
N LEU A 13 39.85 -13.10 -17.75
CA LEU A 13 39.16 -11.80 -17.58
C LEU A 13 37.65 -11.92 -17.81
N SER A 14 37.18 -12.70 -18.78
CA SER A 14 35.74 -12.86 -19.04
C SER A 14 35.04 -13.67 -17.95
N LEU A 15 35.72 -14.68 -17.38
CA LEU A 15 35.24 -15.45 -16.24
C LEU A 15 35.27 -14.62 -14.96
N PHE A 16 36.31 -13.79 -14.74
CA PHE A 16 36.37 -12.89 -13.59
C PHE A 16 35.29 -11.81 -13.65
N ASN A 17 35.04 -11.25 -14.84
CA ASN A 17 33.98 -10.24 -15.04
C ASN A 17 32.57 -10.84 -14.89
N SER A 18 32.37 -12.10 -15.31
CA SER A 18 31.10 -12.82 -15.12
C SER A 18 30.87 -13.24 -13.66
N LEU A 19 31.93 -13.58 -12.93
CA LEU A 19 31.85 -13.92 -11.50
C LEU A 19 31.63 -12.67 -10.64
N ALA A 20 32.25 -11.54 -11.01
CA ALA A 20 32.05 -10.25 -10.34
C ALA A 20 30.64 -9.68 -10.54
N LEU A 21 30.00 -9.92 -11.70
CA LEU A 21 28.60 -9.53 -11.95
C LEU A 21 27.59 -10.35 -11.13
N ALA A 22 27.94 -11.58 -10.74
CA ALA A 22 27.08 -12.46 -9.94
C ALA A 22 27.07 -12.12 -8.44
N GLN A 23 27.99 -11.28 -7.97
CA GLN A 23 28.11 -10.86 -6.57
C GLN A 23 27.65 -9.41 -6.33
N LEU A 24 27.14 -8.72 -7.34
CA LEU A 24 26.48 -7.45 -7.09
C LEU A 24 25.18 -7.77 -6.35
N PRO A 25 24.99 -7.32 -5.09
CA PRO A 25 23.68 -7.39 -4.48
C PRO A 25 22.70 -6.71 -5.46
N PRO A 26 21.49 -7.26 -5.64
CA PRO A 26 20.48 -6.58 -6.46
C PRO A 26 20.41 -5.13 -5.96
N PRO A 27 20.29 -4.13 -6.84
CA PRO A 27 20.22 -2.74 -6.40
C PRO A 27 19.11 -2.69 -5.35
N GLU A 28 19.50 -2.49 -4.09
CA GLU A 28 18.55 -2.21 -3.04
C GLU A 28 17.75 -1.05 -3.59
N THR A 29 16.50 -1.33 -3.91
CA THR A 29 15.55 -0.29 -4.23
C THR A 29 15.62 0.61 -3.01
N GLN A 30 16.21 1.79 -3.18
CA GLN A 30 16.12 2.86 -2.21
C GLN A 30 14.63 3.15 -2.14
N THR A 31 13.94 2.37 -1.30
CA THR A 31 12.53 2.53 -1.04
C THR A 31 12.49 3.84 -0.28
N VAL A 32 12.21 4.90 -1.04
CA VAL A 32 11.85 6.19 -0.49
C VAL A 32 10.90 5.89 0.66
N THR A 33 11.27 6.31 1.85
CA THR A 33 10.62 6.07 3.15
C THR A 33 9.26 6.77 3.24
N MET A 34 8.47 6.71 2.17
CA MET A 34 7.07 7.09 2.16
C MET A 34 6.32 5.90 2.75
N SER A 35 6.07 5.96 4.05
CA SER A 35 5.03 5.15 4.73
C SER A 35 3.82 5.00 3.79
N ALA A 36 3.21 3.82 3.71
CA ALA A 36 2.05 3.60 2.84
C ALA A 36 0.87 4.52 3.17
N LEU A 37 0.85 5.03 4.40
CA LEU A 37 -0.16 5.96 4.91
C LEU A 37 0.16 7.44 4.62
N GLY A 38 1.33 7.73 4.04
CA GLY A 38 1.84 9.06 3.73
C GLY A 38 2.14 9.93 4.97
N LEU A 39 2.67 11.14 4.74
CA LEU A 39 2.89 12.11 5.82
C LEU A 39 1.56 12.50 6.46
N SER A 40 1.39 12.14 7.74
CA SER A 40 0.17 12.44 8.50
C SER A 40 0.33 13.73 9.32
N PHE A 41 -0.42 14.76 8.94
CA PHE A 41 -0.59 15.99 9.75
C PHE A 41 -1.82 15.93 10.65
N ALA A 42 -2.47 14.77 10.78
CA ALA A 42 -3.74 14.64 11.48
C ALA A 42 -3.64 15.07 12.95
N LYS A 43 -2.51 14.80 13.62
CA LYS A 43 -2.28 15.18 15.02
C LYS A 43 -2.14 16.70 15.18
N GLN A 44 -1.39 17.35 14.29
CA GLN A 44 -1.16 18.78 14.27
C GLN A 44 -2.47 19.54 13.97
N ILE A 45 -3.26 19.05 13.00
CA ILE A 45 -4.56 19.63 12.66
C ILE A 45 -5.53 19.51 13.83
N LYS A 46 -5.62 18.33 14.47
CA LYS A 46 -6.49 18.09 15.64
C LYS A 46 -6.08 18.90 16.87
N ALA A 47 -4.78 19.18 17.05
CA ALA A 47 -4.29 20.02 18.14
C ALA A 47 -4.66 21.50 17.97
N SER A 48 -4.91 21.95 16.73
CA SER A 48 -5.25 23.35 16.46
C SER A 48 -6.72 23.65 16.83
N ARG A 49 -6.94 24.64 17.71
CA ARG A 49 -8.29 25.07 18.14
C ARG A 49 -9.05 25.81 17.04
N THR A 50 -8.34 26.60 16.23
CA THR A 50 -8.94 27.51 15.23
C THR A 50 -9.13 26.84 13.87
N PHE A 51 -8.12 26.11 13.38
CA PHE A 51 -8.14 25.52 12.04
C PHE A 51 -8.75 24.12 12.00
N GLY A 52 -8.69 23.36 13.11
CA GLY A 52 -9.22 22.00 13.20
C GLY A 52 -10.67 21.86 12.72
N PRO A 53 -11.64 22.60 13.28
CA PRO A 53 -13.05 22.48 12.90
C PRO A 53 -13.34 22.83 11.44
N PHE A 54 -12.61 23.79 10.87
CA PHE A 54 -12.76 24.18 9.47
C PHE A 54 -12.25 23.08 8.53
N ILE A 55 -11.07 22.55 8.81
CA ILE A 55 -10.48 21.45 8.03
C ILE A 55 -11.34 20.21 8.14
N THR A 56 -11.92 19.90 9.31
CA THR A 56 -12.83 18.77 9.47
C THR A 56 -14.06 18.88 8.57
N LYS A 57 -14.71 20.05 8.50
CA LYS A 57 -15.87 20.25 7.59
C LYS A 57 -15.47 20.12 6.12
N LEU A 58 -14.30 20.64 5.76
CA LEU A 58 -13.75 20.49 4.40
C LEU A 58 -13.46 19.03 4.08
N ALA A 59 -12.89 18.28 5.03
CA ALA A 59 -12.59 16.86 4.89
C ALA A 59 -13.88 16.03 4.72
N HIS A 60 -14.94 16.32 5.48
CA HIS A 60 -16.23 15.63 5.28
C HIS A 60 -16.84 15.91 3.90
N ARG A 61 -16.75 17.16 3.42
CA ARG A 61 -17.19 17.51 2.06
C ARG A 61 -16.35 16.79 1.00
N TYR A 62 -15.04 16.78 1.16
CA TYR A 62 -14.13 16.04 0.27
C TYR A 62 -14.46 14.56 0.23
N ALA A 63 -14.64 13.91 1.39
CA ALA A 63 -15.00 12.51 1.47
C ALA A 63 -16.32 12.20 0.75
N ASN A 64 -17.32 13.08 0.87
CA ASN A 64 -18.59 12.92 0.15
C ASN A 64 -18.43 13.10 -1.37
N LEU A 65 -17.52 13.97 -1.82
CA LEU A 65 -17.27 14.20 -3.25
C LEU A 65 -16.47 13.08 -3.92
N THR A 66 -15.61 12.39 -3.18
CA THR A 66 -14.82 11.27 -3.74
C THR A 66 -15.67 10.08 -4.19
N GLY A 67 -16.91 9.95 -3.73
CA GLY A 67 -17.87 8.95 -4.22
C GLY A 67 -17.60 7.50 -3.82
N HIS A 68 -16.50 7.18 -3.12
CA HIS A 68 -16.19 5.79 -2.73
C HIS A 68 -17.32 5.12 -1.93
N ARG A 69 -17.99 5.88 -1.04
CA ARG A 69 -19.14 5.39 -0.27
C ARG A 69 -20.36 5.05 -1.12
N ALA A 70 -20.53 5.72 -2.28
CA ALA A 70 -21.60 5.44 -3.22
C ALA A 70 -21.41 4.10 -3.94
N HIS A 71 -20.17 3.58 -3.99
CA HIS A 71 -19.82 2.27 -4.53
C HIS A 71 -19.69 1.17 -3.46
N GLY A 72 -20.11 1.44 -2.22
CA GLY A 72 -20.07 0.43 -1.16
C GLY A 72 -18.68 0.24 -0.55
N LEU A 73 -17.70 1.09 -0.89
CA LEU A 73 -16.32 1.00 -0.41
C LEU A 73 -16.10 1.82 0.86
N ARG A 74 -15.17 1.35 1.70
CA ARG A 74 -14.58 2.14 2.79
C ARG A 74 -13.29 2.81 2.33
N TYR A 75 -12.86 3.84 3.05
CA TYR A 75 -11.62 4.56 2.72
C TYR A 75 -10.40 3.64 2.65
N ASP A 76 -10.29 2.66 3.55
CA ASP A 76 -9.13 1.75 3.55
C ASP A 76 -9.15 0.73 2.38
N ASP A 77 -10.30 0.55 1.70
CA ASP A 77 -10.41 -0.35 0.54
C ASP A 77 -9.79 0.28 -0.73
N ILE A 78 -9.65 1.61 -0.79
CA ILE A 78 -9.06 2.32 -1.95
C ILE A 78 -7.54 2.45 -1.87
N LEU A 79 -6.93 2.02 -0.77
CA LEU A 79 -5.49 2.08 -0.60
C LEU A 79 -4.82 1.16 -1.62
N ILE A 80 -3.76 1.67 -2.27
CA ILE A 80 -3.02 0.93 -3.28
C ILE A 80 -2.24 -0.19 -2.60
N GLU A 81 -2.65 -1.43 -2.86
CA GLU A 81 -2.07 -2.64 -2.29
C GLU A 81 -0.63 -2.91 -2.74
N GLU A 82 -0.12 -2.15 -3.72
CA GLU A 82 1.22 -2.35 -4.28
C GLU A 82 2.33 -1.50 -3.62
N SER A 83 1.99 -0.66 -2.65
CA SER A 83 3.02 0.06 -1.89
C SER A 83 3.87 -0.91 -1.06
N ALA A 84 5.19 -0.73 -0.93
CA ALA A 84 6.07 -1.72 -0.28
C ALA A 84 5.60 -2.19 1.12
N ALA A 85 4.94 -1.32 1.89
CA ALA A 85 4.35 -1.67 3.19
C ALA A 85 2.97 -2.37 3.07
N VAL A 86 2.18 -2.08 2.02
CA VAL A 86 0.90 -2.78 1.73
C VAL A 86 1.07 -3.92 0.72
N GLN A 87 2.25 -4.18 0.14
CA GLN A 87 2.52 -5.25 -0.85
C GLN A 87 3.12 -6.48 -0.17
N LYS A 88 3.89 -6.31 0.92
CA LYS A 88 4.27 -7.41 1.82
C LYS A 88 3.06 -8.18 2.37
N VAL A 89 1.89 -7.59 2.21
CA VAL A 89 0.53 -8.06 2.47
C VAL A 89 0.06 -9.25 1.62
N GLN A 90 0.55 -9.44 0.39
CA GLN A 90 0.12 -10.57 -0.44
C GLN A 90 0.96 -11.84 -0.18
N THR A 91 2.02 -11.72 0.65
CA THR A 91 2.94 -12.80 0.99
C THR A 91 2.56 -13.39 2.35
N PRO A 92 2.42 -14.71 2.50
CA PRO A 92 1.55 -15.34 3.50
C PRO A 92 1.94 -15.22 4.99
N SER A 93 3.01 -14.51 5.38
CA SER A 93 3.48 -14.50 6.78
C SER A 93 3.78 -13.14 7.42
N ASN A 94 3.96 -12.04 6.67
CA ASN A 94 4.42 -10.75 7.22
C ASN A 94 3.59 -9.56 6.68
N SER A 95 2.28 -9.71 6.75
CA SER A 95 1.34 -9.05 5.85
C SER A 95 0.20 -8.41 6.66
N ALA A 96 -0.07 -7.10 6.49
CA ALA A 96 -1.18 -6.44 7.20
C ALA A 96 -2.57 -7.04 6.87
N LEU A 97 -2.81 -7.57 5.66
CA LEU A 97 -4.04 -8.33 5.35
C LEU A 97 -4.00 -9.76 5.90
N GLY A 98 -2.83 -10.36 6.09
CA GLY A 98 -2.65 -11.65 6.74
C GLY A 98 -2.88 -11.58 8.25
N ARG A 99 -2.69 -10.39 8.85
CA ARG A 99 -3.06 -10.09 10.24
C ARG A 99 -4.54 -9.77 10.42
N LEU A 100 -5.25 -9.48 9.33
CA LEU A 100 -6.67 -9.14 9.37
C LEU A 100 -7.49 -10.36 9.78
N SER A 101 -8.58 -10.15 10.53
CA SER A 101 -9.48 -11.25 10.86
C SER A 101 -10.11 -11.83 9.60
N GLU A 102 -10.36 -13.15 9.60
CA GLU A 102 -10.95 -13.83 8.43
C GLU A 102 -12.28 -13.21 8.01
N ARG A 103 -13.08 -12.77 8.98
CA ARG A 103 -14.35 -12.08 8.74
C ARG A 103 -14.17 -10.74 8.00
N GLU A 104 -13.25 -9.90 8.46
CA GLU A 104 -13.01 -8.60 7.83
C GLU A 104 -12.38 -8.74 6.44
N ALA A 105 -11.52 -9.75 6.25
CA ALA A 105 -10.97 -10.09 4.95
C ALA A 105 -12.07 -10.51 3.95
N TYR A 106 -13.03 -11.34 4.40
CA TYR A 106 -14.18 -11.72 3.59
C TYR A 106 -15.06 -10.50 3.25
N ASP A 107 -15.41 -9.69 4.25
CA ASP A 107 -16.25 -8.50 4.07
C ASP A 107 -15.59 -7.50 3.10
N ARG A 108 -14.26 -7.35 3.17
CA ARG A 108 -13.46 -6.54 2.23
C ARG A 108 -13.55 -7.08 0.80
N ALA A 109 -13.32 -8.38 0.62
CA ALA A 109 -13.41 -9.01 -0.70
C ALA A 109 -14.81 -8.87 -1.30
N TYR A 110 -15.86 -8.95 -0.47
CA TYR A 110 -17.23 -8.71 -0.89
C TYR A 110 -17.43 -7.27 -1.40
N ARG A 111 -17.01 -6.25 -0.63
CA ARG A 111 -17.13 -4.84 -1.03
C ARG A 111 -16.41 -4.54 -2.34
N LEU A 112 -15.21 -5.08 -2.53
CA LEU A 112 -14.44 -4.90 -3.76
C LEU A 112 -15.14 -5.52 -4.99
N ARG A 113 -15.77 -6.68 -4.82
CA ARG A 113 -16.57 -7.31 -5.89
C ARG A 113 -17.82 -6.51 -6.21
N VAL A 114 -18.52 -6.00 -5.20
CA VAL A 114 -19.70 -5.15 -5.41
C VAL A 114 -19.30 -3.87 -6.15
N ALA A 115 -18.23 -3.21 -5.70
CA ALA A 115 -17.74 -1.99 -6.34
C ALA A 115 -17.31 -2.21 -7.80
N SER A 116 -16.68 -3.34 -8.11
CA SER A 116 -16.31 -3.67 -9.49
C SER A 116 -17.53 -3.91 -10.37
N MET A 117 -18.58 -4.58 -9.85
CA MET A 117 -19.85 -4.72 -10.57
C MET A 117 -20.54 -3.37 -10.82
N CYS A 118 -20.54 -2.47 -9.83
CA CYS A 118 -21.05 -1.11 -9.97
C CYS A 118 -20.26 -0.30 -11.01
N ALA A 119 -18.93 -0.45 -11.03
CA ALA A 119 -18.07 0.18 -12.03
C ALA A 119 -18.38 -0.32 -13.44
N ILE A 120 -18.59 -1.63 -13.62
CA ILE A 120 -18.99 -2.23 -14.91
C ILE A 120 -20.37 -1.71 -15.35
N ALA A 121 -21.32 -1.63 -14.43
CA ALA A 121 -22.67 -1.15 -14.72
C ALA A 121 -22.74 0.38 -14.92
N HIS A 122 -21.67 1.11 -14.60
CA HIS A 122 -21.64 2.58 -14.52
C HIS A 122 -22.80 3.14 -13.67
N GLN A 123 -23.16 2.44 -12.60
CA GLN A 123 -24.26 2.77 -11.70
C GLN A 123 -23.79 2.75 -10.25
N GLU A 124 -24.29 3.72 -9.47
CA GLU A 124 -24.08 3.78 -8.03
C GLU A 124 -25.05 2.84 -7.29
N LEU A 125 -24.69 2.43 -6.07
CA LEU A 125 -25.61 1.67 -5.22
C LEU A 125 -26.82 2.54 -4.83
N PRO A 126 -27.99 1.93 -4.60
CA PRO A 126 -29.12 2.64 -4.02
C PRO A 126 -28.73 3.23 -2.66
N LYS A 127 -29.24 4.42 -2.34
CA LYS A 127 -28.86 5.19 -1.12
C LYS A 127 -28.98 4.43 0.20
N ALA A 128 -29.80 3.37 0.26
CA ALA A 128 -29.96 2.52 1.44
C ALA A 128 -28.77 1.59 1.69
N GLU A 129 -28.04 1.22 0.64
CA GLU A 129 -26.90 0.29 0.68
C GLU A 129 -25.55 1.01 0.64
N GLN A 130 -25.56 2.33 0.45
CA GLN A 130 -24.36 3.15 0.49
C GLN A 130 -23.77 3.17 1.91
N VAL A 131 -22.43 3.16 1.99
CA VAL A 131 -21.72 3.15 3.27
C VAL A 131 -22.00 4.44 4.03
N LYS A 132 -22.48 4.30 5.27
CA LYS A 132 -22.71 5.44 6.15
C LYS A 132 -21.38 6.05 6.59
N PRO A 133 -21.32 7.35 6.90
CA PRO A 133 -20.10 7.98 7.42
C PRO A 133 -19.61 7.36 8.74
N GLU A 134 -20.49 6.72 9.50
CA GLU A 134 -20.17 6.01 10.76
C GLU A 134 -19.50 4.65 10.51
N GLU A 135 -19.81 4.00 9.38
CA GLU A 135 -19.31 2.68 9.00
C GLU A 135 -17.95 2.77 8.27
N ASP A 136 -17.59 3.96 7.80
CA ASP A 136 -16.32 4.27 7.14
C ASP A 136 -15.18 4.40 8.15
N VAL A 137 -14.83 3.27 8.77
CA VAL A 137 -13.77 3.12 9.77
C VAL A 137 -12.48 2.65 9.12
N ARG A 138 -11.35 3.19 9.59
CA ARG A 138 -9.99 2.81 9.14
C ARG A 138 -9.49 1.56 9.87
N TYR A 139 -9.85 0.39 9.35
CA TYR A 139 -9.54 -0.92 9.93
C TYR A 139 -8.14 -1.45 9.56
N LEU A 140 -7.57 -1.06 8.41
CA LEU A 140 -6.22 -1.47 7.99
C LEU A 140 -5.13 -0.61 8.61
N LYS A 141 -5.44 0.67 8.85
CA LYS A 141 -4.48 1.63 9.40
C LYS A 141 -3.67 1.12 10.61
N PRO A 142 -4.26 0.59 11.69
CA PRO A 142 -3.48 0.16 12.85
C PRO A 142 -2.52 -1.00 12.52
N LEU A 143 -2.96 -1.94 11.67
CA LEU A 143 -2.15 -3.07 11.25
C LEU A 143 -0.95 -2.63 10.39
N VAL A 144 -1.15 -1.60 9.55
CA VAL A 144 -0.06 -1.02 8.76
C VAL A 144 0.94 -0.29 9.65
N GLU A 145 0.48 0.49 10.64
CA GLU A 145 1.36 1.16 11.60
C GLU A 145 2.22 0.17 12.40
N GLU A 146 1.67 -0.99 12.78
CA GLU A 146 2.43 -2.07 13.45
C GLU A 146 3.51 -2.67 12.54
N VAL A 147 3.17 -2.96 11.28
CA VAL A 147 4.14 -3.52 10.31
C VAL A 147 5.25 -2.52 10.01
N GLU A 148 4.92 -1.24 9.82
CA GLU A 148 5.91 -0.18 9.60
C GLU A 148 6.84 0.00 10.81
N ALA A 149 6.31 -0.14 12.04
CA ALA A 149 7.12 -0.09 13.25
C ALA A 149 8.09 -1.27 13.36
N GLU A 150 7.64 -2.50 13.10
CA GLU A 150 8.49 -3.70 13.09
C GLU A 150 9.60 -3.62 12.03
N GLU A 151 9.31 -3.00 10.89
CA GLU A 151 10.30 -2.79 9.83
C GLU A 151 11.32 -1.70 10.17
N ALA A 152 10.91 -0.67 10.91
CA ALA A 152 11.82 0.37 11.38
C ALA A 152 12.77 -0.11 12.49
N GLU A 153 12.40 -1.16 13.22
CA GLU A 153 13.22 -1.79 14.26
C GLU A 153 14.25 -2.80 13.71
N ARG A 154 14.08 -3.28 12.48
CA ARG A 154 14.97 -4.25 11.81
C ARG A 154 16.08 -3.58 11.03
#